data_AF-A0A922Y416-F1
#
_entry.id   AF-A0A922Y416-F1
#
_cell.length_a   1.000
_cell.length_b   1.000
_cell.length_c   1.000
_cell.angle_alpha   90.00
_cell.angle_beta   90.00
_cell.angle_gamma   90.00
#
_symmetry.space_group_name_H-M   'P 1'
#
loop_
_entity.id
_entity.type
_entity.pdbx_description
1 polymer ?
#
loop_
_entity_poly.entity_id
_entity_poly.type
_entity_poly.pdbx_seq_one_letter_code
_entity_poly.pdbx_strand_id
1 'polypeptide(L)'
;MKTSGNGTSAPLAAAPDEAPPHHLGHRDRLRQRFLDAGDAALPDYELLELLLFRSIPRRDVKPLAKQLIQHFGSFAEVIGAPLTRLQEVDGVGESAALDLKIVEAVLKRAMKGQVAKKPVLSSWSAVIDYCRLAMAFAEREQFRILFLDKKNALIADEVQQTGTVDHTPVYPREVMRRALELSATALILVHNHPTH
;
A
#
# COMPACT_ATOMS: atom_id res chain seq x y z
N MET A 1 -33.02 -73.70 22.99
CA MET A 1 -31.69 -73.41 22.39
C MET A 1 -31.88 -72.29 21.38
N LYS A 2 -31.22 -71.15 21.64
CA LYS A 2 -31.12 -69.91 20.83
C LYS A 2 -32.30 -68.92 20.84
N THR A 3 -32.04 -67.89 21.64
CA THR A 3 -32.52 -66.51 21.67
C THR A 3 -32.18 -65.72 20.39
N SER A 4 -33.05 -64.77 20.01
CA SER A 4 -32.70 -63.42 19.48
C SER A 4 -34.02 -62.70 19.21
N GLY A 5 -34.31 -61.51 19.73
CA GLY A 5 -33.41 -60.41 20.03
C GLY A 5 -33.86 -59.22 19.17
N ASN A 6 -34.72 -58.39 19.75
CA ASN A 6 -35.32 -57.18 19.18
C ASN A 6 -34.23 -56.18 18.74
N GLY A 7 -34.46 -55.42 17.67
CA GLY A 7 -33.50 -54.47 17.14
C GLY A 7 -34.09 -53.52 16.11
N THR A 8 -35.12 -52.75 16.51
CA THR A 8 -35.56 -51.55 15.78
C THR A 8 -34.41 -50.54 15.74
N SER A 9 -33.79 -50.38 14.58
CA SER A 9 -32.77 -49.37 14.32
C SER A 9 -33.45 -48.00 14.19
N ALA A 10 -33.28 -47.15 15.21
CA ALA A 10 -33.58 -45.73 15.13
C ALA A 10 -32.68 -45.05 14.06
N PRO A 11 -33.19 -44.06 13.31
CA PRO A 11 -32.37 -43.31 12.36
C PRO A 11 -31.30 -42.53 13.13
N LEU A 12 -30.04 -42.72 12.72
CA LEU A 12 -28.89 -41.99 13.24
C LEU A 12 -29.13 -40.49 13.02
N ALA A 13 -29.22 -39.74 14.11
CA ALA A 13 -29.37 -38.29 14.06
C ALA A 13 -28.24 -37.68 13.22
N ALA A 14 -28.61 -36.91 12.20
CA ALA A 14 -27.67 -36.14 11.40
C ALA A 14 -26.85 -35.23 12.31
N ALA A 15 -25.53 -35.30 12.18
CA ALA A 15 -24.61 -34.39 12.86
C ALA A 15 -24.94 -32.93 12.47
N PRO A 16 -24.78 -31.96 13.40
CA PRO A 16 -25.07 -30.58 13.12
C PRO A 16 -24.19 -30.06 11.97
N ASP A 17 -24.85 -29.38 11.05
CA ASP A 17 -24.33 -28.72 9.85
C ASP A 17 -23.08 -27.89 10.22
N GLU A 18 -21.89 -28.40 9.91
CA GLU A 18 -20.65 -27.63 10.00
C GLU A 18 -20.76 -26.50 8.98
N ALA A 19 -20.98 -25.27 9.48
CA ALA A 19 -21.02 -24.07 8.67
C ALA A 19 -19.83 -24.07 7.68
N PRO A 20 -20.04 -23.78 6.39
CA PRO A 20 -18.98 -23.83 5.39
C PRO A 20 -17.78 -22.98 5.84
N PRO A 21 -16.53 -23.45 5.66
CA PRO A 21 -15.34 -22.69 6.00
C PRO A 21 -15.47 -21.23 5.53
N HIS A 22 -15.24 -20.28 6.45
CA HIS A 22 -15.49 -18.84 6.25
C HIS A 22 -14.76 -18.22 5.02
N HIS A 23 -13.81 -18.97 4.46
CA HIS A 23 -13.01 -18.66 3.27
C HIS A 23 -13.75 -18.95 1.94
N LEU A 24 -14.76 -19.82 1.94
CA LEU A 24 -15.54 -20.16 0.75
C LEU A 24 -16.35 -18.93 0.31
N GLY A 25 -16.13 -18.50 -0.94
CA GLY A 25 -16.76 -17.32 -1.53
C GLY A 25 -16.24 -15.96 -1.01
N HIS A 26 -15.32 -15.92 -0.04
CA HIS A 26 -14.78 -14.65 0.49
C HIS A 26 -14.11 -13.81 -0.61
N ARG A 27 -13.31 -14.46 -1.44
CA ARG A 27 -12.67 -13.83 -2.61
C ARG A 27 -13.68 -13.17 -3.55
N ASP A 28 -14.80 -13.83 -3.82
CA ASP A 28 -15.80 -13.32 -4.77
C ASP A 28 -16.65 -12.23 -4.12
N ARG A 29 -16.98 -12.33 -2.83
CA ARG A 29 -17.63 -11.25 -2.08
C ARG A 29 -16.77 -9.99 -2.03
N LEU A 30 -15.46 -10.13 -1.82
CA LEU A 30 -14.50 -9.01 -1.82
C LEU A 30 -14.43 -8.32 -3.18
N ARG A 31 -14.37 -9.11 -4.27
CA ARG A 31 -14.38 -8.58 -5.64
C ARG A 31 -15.69 -7.84 -5.92
N GLN A 32 -16.82 -8.41 -5.53
CA GLN A 32 -18.12 -7.78 -5.75
C GLN A 32 -18.21 -6.45 -4.99
N ARG A 33 -17.79 -6.41 -3.72
CA ARG A 33 -17.72 -5.16 -2.94
C ARG A 33 -16.83 -4.10 -3.61
N PHE A 34 -15.66 -4.49 -4.13
CA PHE A 34 -14.80 -3.58 -4.87
C PHE A 34 -15.47 -3.05 -6.15
N LEU A 35 -16.16 -3.92 -6.89
CA LEU A 35 -16.87 -3.52 -8.11
C LEU A 35 -18.04 -2.58 -7.82
N ASP A 36 -18.77 -2.80 -6.72
CA ASP A 36 -19.96 -2.04 -6.38
C ASP A 36 -19.64 -0.66 -5.77
N ALA A 37 -18.59 -0.59 -4.95
CA ALA A 37 -18.34 0.58 -4.09
C ALA A 37 -16.87 1.07 -4.10
N GLY A 38 -16.00 0.46 -4.91
CA GLY A 38 -14.61 0.88 -5.06
C GLY A 38 -13.73 0.55 -3.86
N ASP A 39 -12.61 1.25 -3.77
CA ASP A 39 -11.59 1.10 -2.72
C ASP A 39 -12.07 1.58 -1.35
N ALA A 40 -12.85 2.66 -1.29
CA ALA A 40 -13.35 3.24 -0.04
C ALA A 40 -14.22 2.27 0.79
N ALA A 41 -14.75 1.22 0.17
CA ALA A 41 -15.55 0.19 0.82
C ALA A 41 -14.71 -0.92 1.48
N LEU A 42 -13.39 -0.86 1.38
CA LEU A 42 -12.47 -1.91 1.83
C LEU A 42 -11.41 -1.32 2.77
N PRO A 43 -11.15 -1.96 3.92
CA PRO A 43 -9.96 -1.64 4.70
C PRO A 43 -8.70 -2.08 3.95
N ASP A 44 -7.57 -1.44 4.26
CA ASP A 44 -6.25 -1.69 3.66
C ASP A 44 -5.89 -3.16 3.50
N TYR A 45 -6.11 -3.98 4.52
CA TYR A 45 -5.79 -5.40 4.47
C TYR A 45 -6.66 -6.15 3.45
N GLU A 46 -7.93 -5.76 3.25
CA GLU A 46 -8.83 -6.38 2.26
C GLU A 46 -8.46 -5.99 0.83
N LEU A 47 -7.99 -4.75 0.63
CA LEU A 47 -7.43 -4.34 -0.66
C LEU A 47 -6.16 -5.14 -0.99
N LEU A 48 -5.33 -5.41 0.03
CA LEU A 48 -4.15 -6.26 -0.11
C LEU A 48 -4.52 -7.73 -0.39
N GLU A 49 -5.59 -8.25 0.22
CA GLU A 49 -6.11 -9.59 -0.11
C GLU A 49 -6.46 -9.71 -1.60
N LEU A 50 -7.14 -8.71 -2.17
CA LEU A 50 -7.50 -8.67 -3.59
C LEU A 50 -6.29 -8.77 -4.52
N LEU A 51 -5.18 -8.12 -4.14
CA LEU A 51 -3.93 -8.20 -4.89
C LEU A 51 -3.28 -9.59 -4.73
N LEU A 52 -3.12 -10.06 -3.49
CA LEU A 52 -2.48 -11.34 -3.17
C LEU A 52 -3.22 -12.55 -3.76
N PHE A 53 -4.53 -12.46 -3.96
CA PHE A 53 -5.30 -13.50 -4.63
C PHE A 53 -4.81 -13.83 -6.05
N ARG A 54 -4.16 -12.88 -6.73
CA ARG A 54 -3.61 -13.07 -8.09
C ARG A 54 -2.33 -13.89 -8.06
N SER A 55 -1.49 -13.65 -7.05
CA SER A 55 -0.16 -14.26 -6.91
C SER A 55 -0.17 -15.57 -6.11
N ILE A 56 -1.15 -15.72 -5.20
CA ILE A 56 -1.26 -16.87 -4.28
C ILE A 56 -2.63 -17.53 -4.49
N PRO A 57 -2.74 -18.47 -5.46
CA PRO A 57 -4.00 -19.15 -5.72
C PRO A 57 -4.33 -20.16 -4.61
N ARG A 58 -5.63 -20.33 -4.33
CA ARG A 58 -6.18 -21.41 -3.47
C ARG A 58 -5.65 -21.45 -2.02
N ARG A 59 -5.20 -20.32 -1.49
CA ARG A 59 -4.81 -20.15 -0.07
C ARG A 59 -5.64 -19.05 0.58
N ASP A 60 -5.90 -19.16 1.88
CA ASP A 60 -6.42 -18.04 2.67
C ASP A 60 -5.29 -17.01 2.86
N VAL A 61 -5.43 -15.85 2.21
CA VAL A 61 -4.44 -14.76 2.25
C VAL A 61 -4.79 -13.70 3.30
N LYS A 62 -5.94 -13.80 3.98
CA LYS A 62 -6.34 -12.82 4.98
C LYS A 62 -5.35 -12.71 6.15
N PRO A 63 -4.85 -13.83 6.72
CA PRO A 63 -3.81 -13.74 7.76
C PRO A 63 -2.54 -13.08 7.25
N LEU A 64 -2.12 -13.42 6.04
CA LEU A 64 -0.93 -12.86 5.40
C LEU A 64 -1.06 -11.35 5.15
N ALA A 65 -2.21 -10.90 4.63
CA ALA A 65 -2.48 -9.49 4.40
C ALA A 65 -2.42 -8.69 5.71
N LYS A 66 -3.03 -9.21 6.79
CA LYS A 66 -2.96 -8.57 8.11
C LYS A 66 -1.53 -8.55 8.67
N GLN A 67 -0.79 -9.64 8.53
CA GLN A 67 0.60 -9.72 8.95
C GLN A 67 1.48 -8.71 8.21
N LEU A 68 1.27 -8.55 6.90
CA LEU A 68 2.00 -7.55 6.10
C LEU A 68 1.71 -6.13 6.57
N ILE A 69 0.44 -5.76 6.76
CA ILE A 69 0.07 -4.45 7.31
C ILE A 69 0.69 -4.25 8.70
N GLN A 70 0.64 -5.27 9.57
CA GLN A 70 1.21 -5.18 10.91
C GLN A 70 2.74 -5.05 10.91
N HIS A 71 3.43 -5.75 10.01
CA HIS A 71 4.89 -5.75 9.94
C HIS A 71 5.43 -4.46 9.33
N PHE A 72 4.77 -3.92 8.30
CA PHE A 72 5.25 -2.76 7.56
C PHE A 72 4.59 -1.45 7.98
N GLY A 73 3.44 -1.49 8.67
CA GLY A 73 2.73 -0.33 9.22
C GLY A 73 1.44 0.02 8.47
N SER A 74 1.48 0.04 7.15
CA SER A 74 0.36 0.49 6.30
C SER A 74 0.37 -0.15 4.91
N PHE A 75 -0.73 -0.03 4.15
CA PHE A 75 -0.79 -0.51 2.76
C PHE A 75 0.31 0.09 1.90
N ALA A 76 0.55 1.40 2.03
CA ALA A 76 1.60 2.10 1.31
C ALA A 76 2.98 1.51 1.64
N GLU A 77 3.29 1.30 2.92
CA GLU A 77 4.58 0.72 3.33
C GLU A 77 4.76 -0.72 2.83
N VAL A 78 3.69 -1.53 2.75
CA VAL A 78 3.75 -2.87 2.13
C VAL A 78 4.10 -2.80 0.65
N ILE A 79 3.41 -1.96 -0.13
CA ILE A 79 3.72 -1.79 -1.57
C ILE A 79 5.16 -1.32 -1.75
N GLY A 80 5.65 -0.54 -0.80
CA GLY A 80 6.97 0.07 -0.81
C GLY A 80 8.15 -0.75 -0.39
N ALA A 81 7.91 -1.71 0.49
CA ALA A 81 8.97 -2.46 1.15
C ALA A 81 9.92 -3.11 0.13
N PRO A 82 11.24 -3.10 0.37
CA PRO A 82 12.20 -3.78 -0.51
C PRO A 82 11.82 -5.23 -0.78
N LEU A 83 12.16 -5.72 -1.98
CA LEU A 83 11.86 -7.11 -2.37
C LEU A 83 12.36 -8.10 -1.31
N THR A 84 13.58 -7.89 -0.81
CA THR A 84 14.20 -8.72 0.23
C THR A 84 13.40 -8.72 1.53
N ARG A 85 12.96 -7.55 1.99
CA ARG A 85 12.15 -7.39 3.21
C ARG A 85 10.77 -8.03 3.06
N LEU A 86 10.14 -7.93 1.90
CA LEU A 86 8.87 -8.61 1.62
C LEU A 86 9.02 -10.13 1.71
N GLN A 87 10.12 -10.69 1.20
CA GLN A 87 10.41 -12.12 1.21
C GLN A 87 10.79 -12.67 2.60
N GLU A 88 11.08 -11.81 3.58
CA GLU A 88 11.27 -12.23 4.98
C GLU A 88 9.95 -12.64 5.65
N VAL A 89 8.80 -12.21 5.11
CA VAL A 89 7.48 -12.54 5.66
C VAL A 89 7.04 -13.92 5.17
N ASP A 90 6.87 -14.86 6.10
CA ASP A 90 6.40 -16.20 5.76
C ASP A 90 5.05 -16.17 5.01
N GLY A 91 5.00 -16.90 3.89
CA GLY A 91 3.88 -16.88 2.95
C GLY A 91 4.01 -15.88 1.79
N VAL A 92 4.98 -14.96 1.81
CA VAL A 92 5.32 -14.13 0.63
C VAL A 92 6.37 -14.83 -0.22
N GLY A 93 5.91 -15.54 -1.24
CA GLY A 93 6.78 -16.11 -2.26
C GLY A 93 7.29 -15.07 -3.26
N GLU A 94 8.25 -15.47 -4.11
CA GLU A 94 8.84 -14.63 -5.16
C GLU A 94 7.79 -13.96 -6.06
N SER A 95 6.77 -14.72 -6.51
CA SER A 95 5.70 -14.17 -7.36
C SER A 95 4.87 -13.09 -6.66
N ALA A 96 4.56 -13.27 -5.37
CA ALA A 96 3.77 -12.28 -4.62
C ALA A 96 4.59 -11.01 -4.36
N ALA A 97 5.87 -11.17 -4.00
CA ALA A 97 6.78 -10.04 -3.84
C ALA A 97 6.96 -9.27 -5.16
N LEU A 98 7.14 -9.97 -6.29
CA LEU A 98 7.25 -9.36 -7.61
C LEU A 98 5.99 -8.57 -7.99
N ASP A 99 4.79 -9.14 -7.79
CA ASP A 99 3.54 -8.46 -8.11
C ASP A 99 3.36 -7.17 -7.28
N LEU A 100 3.75 -7.18 -6.00
CA LEU A 100 3.78 -5.95 -5.17
C LEU A 100 4.75 -4.90 -5.74
N LYS A 101 5.95 -5.32 -6.19
CA LYS A 101 6.91 -4.43 -6.85
C LYS A 101 6.41 -3.91 -8.21
N ILE A 102 5.63 -4.71 -8.94
CA ILE A 102 4.99 -4.25 -10.19
C ILE A 102 3.98 -3.15 -9.87
N VAL A 103 3.15 -3.31 -8.83
CA VAL A 103 2.21 -2.26 -8.39
C VAL A 103 2.96 -0.99 -8.00
N GLU A 104 4.04 -1.11 -7.23
CA GLU A 104 4.90 0.03 -6.89
C GLU A 104 5.43 0.76 -8.13
N ALA A 105 5.93 0.01 -9.13
CA ALA A 105 6.45 0.57 -10.36
C ALA A 105 5.35 1.26 -11.19
N VAL A 106 4.13 0.69 -11.23
CA VAL A 106 2.96 1.31 -11.88
C VAL A 106 2.62 2.64 -11.19
N LEU A 107 2.56 2.67 -9.87
CA LEU A 107 2.31 3.90 -9.10
C LEU A 107 3.38 4.96 -9.39
N LYS A 108 4.67 4.58 -9.33
CA LYS A 108 5.79 5.48 -9.67
C LYS A 108 5.68 6.04 -11.09
N ARG A 109 5.30 5.21 -12.08
CA ARG A 109 5.12 5.63 -13.47
C ARG A 109 3.89 6.51 -13.66
N ALA A 110 2.77 6.19 -13.01
CA ALA A 110 1.56 6.99 -13.04
C ALA A 110 1.82 8.39 -12.47
N MET A 111 2.59 8.49 -11.38
CA MET A 111 2.99 9.77 -10.82
C MET A 111 3.93 10.54 -11.73
N LYS A 112 4.95 9.88 -12.30
CA LYS A 112 5.79 10.50 -13.35
C LYS A 112 4.98 10.92 -14.58
N GLY A 113 3.91 10.21 -14.92
CA GLY A 113 2.98 10.57 -15.99
C GLY A 113 2.11 11.78 -15.62
N GLN A 114 1.73 11.93 -14.35
CA GLN A 114 1.10 13.15 -13.84
C GLN A 114 2.07 14.33 -13.80
N VAL A 115 3.39 14.12 -13.73
CA VAL A 115 4.38 15.21 -13.93
C VAL A 115 4.27 15.82 -15.34
N ALA A 116 3.65 15.15 -16.33
CA ALA A 116 3.30 15.77 -17.62
C ALA A 116 2.13 16.78 -17.53
N LYS A 117 1.34 16.76 -16.46
CA LYS A 117 0.35 17.78 -16.08
C LYS A 117 0.53 18.13 -14.60
N LYS A 118 1.46 19.04 -14.31
CA LYS A 118 1.74 19.66 -12.99
C LYS A 118 0.62 19.43 -11.96
N PRO A 119 0.74 18.49 -11.01
CA PRO A 119 -0.32 18.22 -10.03
C PRO A 119 -0.61 19.48 -9.22
N VAL A 120 -1.89 19.81 -9.05
CA VAL A 120 -2.34 20.99 -8.30
C VAL A 120 -2.46 20.62 -6.82
N LEU A 121 -1.60 21.19 -5.99
CA LEU A 121 -1.61 21.01 -4.54
C LEU A 121 -2.50 22.08 -3.89
N SER A 122 -3.81 21.96 -4.08
CA SER A 122 -4.80 22.97 -3.68
C SER A 122 -5.23 22.92 -2.21
N SER A 123 -4.81 21.90 -1.47
CA SER A 123 -5.13 21.75 -0.05
C SER A 123 -3.96 21.14 0.71
N TRP A 124 -3.95 21.32 2.04
CA TRP A 124 -2.99 20.66 2.91
C TRP A 124 -3.07 19.13 2.81
N SER A 125 -4.28 18.57 2.70
CA SER A 125 -4.45 17.12 2.48
C SER A 125 -3.79 16.66 1.19
N ALA A 126 -3.96 17.38 0.07
CA ALA A 126 -3.32 17.04 -1.20
C ALA A 126 -1.79 17.10 -1.13
N VAL A 127 -1.23 18.06 -0.37
CA VAL A 127 0.22 18.12 -0.10
C VAL A 127 0.66 16.88 0.68
N ILE A 128 -0.05 16.53 1.76
CA ILE A 128 0.29 15.37 2.59
C ILE A 128 0.18 14.06 1.80
N ASP A 129 -0.87 13.87 1.01
CA ASP A 129 -1.06 12.66 0.21
C ASP A 129 0.00 12.54 -0.88
N TYR A 130 0.33 13.66 -1.55
CA TYR A 130 1.45 13.71 -2.48
C TYR A 130 2.76 13.33 -1.80
N CYS A 131 3.05 13.92 -0.63
CA CYS A 131 4.26 13.68 0.13
C CYS A 131 4.37 12.24 0.63
N ARG A 132 3.28 11.69 1.17
CA ARG A 132 3.19 10.28 1.57
C ARG A 132 3.49 9.39 0.39
N LEU A 133 2.87 9.62 -0.76
CA LEU A 133 3.10 8.78 -1.94
C LEU A 133 4.52 8.93 -2.50
N ALA A 134 5.05 10.16 -2.57
CA ALA A 134 6.38 10.44 -3.11
C ALA A 134 7.51 9.92 -2.21
N MET A 135 7.26 9.80 -0.91
CA MET A 135 8.26 9.41 0.10
C MET A 135 7.95 8.09 0.80
N ALA A 136 6.82 7.42 0.51
CA ALA A 136 6.40 6.15 1.15
C ALA A 136 7.48 5.06 1.09
N PHE A 137 8.40 5.16 0.14
CA PHE A 137 9.42 4.15 -0.16
C PHE A 137 10.84 4.63 0.17
N ALA A 138 10.97 5.79 0.81
CA ALA A 138 12.26 6.34 1.20
C ALA A 138 12.73 5.71 2.52
N GLU A 139 13.66 4.76 2.45
CA GLU A 139 14.31 4.13 3.62
C GLU A 139 15.18 5.10 4.44
N ARG A 140 15.37 6.34 3.95
CA ARG A 140 16.26 7.34 4.53
C ARG A 140 15.51 8.65 4.69
N GLU A 141 15.92 9.45 5.66
CA GLU A 141 15.48 10.84 5.78
C GLU A 141 15.83 11.61 4.49
N GLN A 142 14.87 12.41 4.04
CA GLN A 142 14.95 13.25 2.88
C GLN A 142 14.48 14.67 3.24
N PHE A 143 15.25 15.65 2.79
CA PHE A 143 14.77 17.03 2.71
C PHE A 143 14.43 17.34 1.26
N ARG A 144 13.19 17.76 1.02
CA ARG A 144 12.57 17.94 -0.29
C ARG A 144 11.98 19.33 -0.43
N ILE A 145 12.04 19.88 -1.64
CA ILE A 145 11.43 21.16 -1.99
C ILE A 145 10.49 20.95 -3.17
N LEU A 146 9.23 21.34 -2.98
CA LEU A 146 8.21 21.39 -4.02
C LEU A 146 8.14 22.83 -4.55
N PHE A 147 8.39 23.01 -5.85
CA PHE A 147 8.32 24.30 -6.54
C PHE A 147 6.97 24.43 -7.23
N LEU A 148 6.20 25.48 -6.92
CA LEU A 148 4.82 25.64 -7.38
C LEU A 148 4.65 26.87 -8.26
N ASP A 149 3.72 26.80 -9.22
CA ASP A 149 3.26 27.97 -9.97
C ASP A 149 2.08 28.69 -9.29
N LYS A 150 1.62 29.79 -9.90
CA LYS A 150 0.56 30.65 -9.35
C LYS A 150 -0.80 29.96 -9.17
N LYS A 151 -0.98 28.76 -9.72
CA LYS A 151 -2.17 27.93 -9.55
C LYS A 151 -1.94 26.80 -8.54
N ASN A 152 -0.85 26.85 -7.77
CA ASN A 152 -0.36 25.78 -6.90
C ASN A 152 -0.04 24.48 -7.66
N ALA A 153 0.26 24.56 -8.95
CA ALA A 153 0.64 23.40 -9.73
C ALA A 153 2.13 23.11 -9.56
N LEU A 154 2.48 21.86 -9.30
CA LEU A 154 3.85 21.42 -9.06
C LEU A 154 4.69 21.52 -10.34
N ILE A 155 5.64 22.45 -10.35
CA ILE A 155 6.61 22.68 -11.42
C ILE A 155 7.75 21.66 -11.32
N ALA A 156 8.29 21.49 -10.11
CA ALA A 156 9.39 20.58 -9.84
C ALA A 156 9.29 20.05 -8.41
N ASP A 157 9.78 18.83 -8.25
CA ASP A 157 9.89 18.14 -6.98
C ASP A 157 11.33 17.65 -6.82
N GLU A 158 12.10 18.30 -5.93
CA GLU A 158 13.53 18.08 -5.82
C GLU A 158 13.92 17.66 -4.41
N VAL A 159 14.65 16.54 -4.32
CA VAL A 159 15.28 16.09 -3.08
C VAL A 159 16.64 16.78 -2.97
N GLN A 160 16.80 17.60 -1.94
CA GLN A 160 18.03 18.36 -1.69
C GLN A 160 18.98 17.60 -0.75
N GLN A 161 18.46 16.67 0.06
CA GLN A 161 19.27 15.84 0.96
C GLN A 161 18.69 14.43 1.07
N THR A 162 19.57 13.43 1.17
CA THR A 162 19.22 12.03 1.51
C THR A 162 20.28 11.46 2.47
N GLY A 163 19.90 10.94 3.63
CA GLY A 163 20.85 10.30 4.58
C GLY A 163 20.56 10.58 6.06
N THR A 164 21.33 9.99 6.98
CA THR A 164 21.25 10.23 8.44
C THR A 164 21.90 11.56 8.82
N VAL A 165 21.20 12.40 9.59
CA VAL A 165 21.55 13.51 10.52
C VAL A 165 22.78 14.42 10.26
N ASP A 166 23.80 14.01 9.53
CA ASP A 166 24.93 14.85 9.16
C ASP A 166 24.50 15.82 8.07
N HIS A 167 24.14 17.02 8.54
CA HIS A 167 23.53 18.08 7.75
C HIS A 167 24.36 18.37 6.49
N THR A 168 23.72 18.37 5.32
CA THR A 168 24.17 19.24 4.26
C THR A 168 23.33 20.50 4.40
N PRO A 169 23.91 21.65 4.79
CA PRO A 169 23.12 22.83 5.06
C PRO A 169 22.33 23.23 3.81
N VAL A 170 21.01 23.33 3.95
CA VAL A 170 20.14 23.89 2.92
C VAL A 170 20.47 25.37 2.83
N TYR A 171 21.08 25.78 1.73
CA TYR A 171 21.45 27.18 1.52
C TYR A 171 20.25 27.95 0.95
N PRO A 172 19.63 28.89 1.70
CA PRO A 172 18.45 29.62 1.21
C PRO A 172 18.72 30.34 -0.11
N ARG A 173 19.95 30.82 -0.33
CA ARG A 173 20.37 31.44 -1.60
C ARG A 173 20.23 30.49 -2.78
N GLU A 174 20.61 29.23 -2.64
CA GLU A 174 20.53 28.25 -3.73
C GLU A 174 19.08 27.83 -3.97
N VAL A 175 18.29 27.67 -2.89
CA VAL A 175 16.83 27.45 -2.98
C VAL A 175 16.15 28.59 -3.72
N MET A 176 16.49 29.84 -3.40
CA MET A 176 15.90 31.00 -4.07
C MET A 176 16.36 31.16 -5.51
N ARG A 177 17.63 30.90 -5.81
CA ARG A 177 18.11 30.87 -7.20
C ARG A 177 17.32 29.85 -8.01
N ARG A 178 17.14 28.65 -7.46
CA ARG A 178 16.38 27.57 -8.11
C ARG A 178 14.91 27.94 -8.31
N ALA A 179 14.28 28.58 -7.32
CA ALA A 179 12.91 29.06 -7.44
C ALA A 179 12.76 30.07 -8.59
N LEU A 180 13.71 30.98 -8.76
CA LEU A 180 13.73 31.95 -9.86
C LEU A 180 13.96 31.29 -11.22
N GLU A 181 14.90 30.35 -11.32
CA GLU A 181 15.16 29.56 -12.54
C GLU A 181 13.89 28.84 -13.02
N LEU A 182 13.12 28.28 -12.08
CA LEU A 182 11.89 27.56 -12.35
C LEU A 182 10.66 28.47 -12.50
N SER A 183 10.82 29.79 -12.33
CA SER A 183 9.70 30.74 -12.26
C SER A 183 8.63 30.32 -11.25
N ALA A 184 9.05 29.73 -10.13
CA ALA A 184 8.17 29.32 -9.04
C ALA A 184 7.63 30.54 -8.29
N THR A 185 6.35 30.52 -7.96
CA THR A 185 5.69 31.56 -7.17
C THR A 185 5.48 31.15 -5.72
N ALA A 186 5.61 29.85 -5.40
CA ALA A 186 5.54 29.33 -4.05
C ALA A 186 6.45 28.10 -3.89
N LEU A 187 6.85 27.85 -2.64
CA LEU A 187 7.71 26.73 -2.24
C LEU A 187 7.05 25.99 -1.07
N ILE A 188 7.12 24.66 -1.08
CA ILE A 188 6.81 23.83 0.09
C ILE A 188 8.05 23.03 0.45
N LEU A 189 8.52 23.19 1.69
CA LEU A 189 9.66 22.46 2.23
C LEU A 189 9.13 21.27 3.03
N VAL A 190 9.64 20.08 2.73
CA VAL A 190 9.17 18.81 3.29
C VAL A 190 10.37 18.05 3.84
N HIS A 191 10.24 17.52 5.05
CA HIS A 191 11.20 16.58 5.62
C HIS A 191 10.44 15.37 6.17
N ASN A 192 10.93 14.16 5.90
CA ASN A 192 10.40 12.94 6.51
C ASN A 192 11.35 12.44 7.60
N HIS A 193 10.76 11.93 8.69
CA HIS A 193 11.46 11.16 9.72
C HIS A 193 10.94 9.71 9.64
N PRO A 194 11.71 8.77 9.06
CA PRO A 194 11.38 7.36 9.10
C PRO A 194 11.23 6.93 10.56
N THR A 195 10.06 6.46 10.94
CA THR A 195 9.85 5.85 12.25
C THR A 195 10.37 4.42 12.15
N HIS A 196 11.45 4.12 12.87
CA HIS A 196 11.98 2.76 13.02
C HIS A 196 11.03 1.89 13.85
#